data_AF-A0A1G8HWL7-F1
#
_entry.id   AF-A0A1G8HWL7-F1
#
_cell.length_a   1.000
_cell.length_b   1.000
_cell.length_c   1.000
_cell.angle_alpha   90.00
_cell.angle_beta   90.00
_cell.angle_gamma   90.00
#
_symmetry.space_group_name_H-M   'P 1'
#
loop_
_entity.id
_entity.type
_entity.pdbx_description
1 polymer ?
#
loop_
_entity_poly.entity_id
_entity_poly.type
_entity_poly.pdbx_seq_one_letter_code
_entity_poly.pdbx_strand_id
1 'polypeptide(L)'
;MGKLTFIGGAVINTAYTVHSTSVLHSNRLNNLSEDVALNNSGCERRSSLTLFIPRNVNIDRILSFNPPNFNYHKDCFVYIMHIISSIPTRDWDLIDRNGFTAINKVILQRRIHEYKLYISYLVSNGILEENRHYVPGKKSMGLKFNSRYQSELIPIQITKWTLIKSITGYHSNVNIEKTEEIHFLKKWFNCKIQVDLEGAQIFLTQLKEQEIESGSLHAQQAYNSRILPLLELIQGEYSFGVDNTGFRLHTNLTRTMKELRKYIKYDGNKLHSIDIVNSQPFLARPLFQLNYFNRNKIYDKILNQRLTTQANYPIMLVEKIERVTNQQDVINYLEMVTNGEFYEKFGEILVQNELFDGDIQNTSVRDTVKEITFATLYSPNTAMAYNSEVRVFSNVFPNVYEMIKLIKLGHGNHRAYSILLQRLEAELILDKICKRISHAYPQIPIFTIHDSIVTIEKYVPIVENFMKKIMRINVGASPVLKIEIWE
;
A
#
# COMPACT_ATOMS: atom_id res chain seq x y z
N MET A 1 49.58 -10.73 -26.47
CA MET A 1 48.93 -10.14 -27.66
C MET A 1 47.63 -10.89 -27.92
N GLY A 2 46.52 -10.18 -28.10
CA GLY A 2 45.23 -10.77 -28.51
C GLY A 2 44.13 -10.74 -27.45
N LYS A 3 43.51 -9.57 -27.26
CA LYS A 3 42.20 -9.39 -26.62
C LYS A 3 41.11 -10.03 -27.50
N LEU A 4 40.12 -10.67 -26.89
CA LEU A 4 38.79 -10.86 -27.49
C LEU A 4 37.70 -10.65 -26.44
N THR A 5 37.13 -9.45 -26.54
CA THR A 5 35.86 -8.97 -26.01
C THR A 5 34.71 -9.88 -26.41
N PHE A 6 33.83 -10.21 -25.44
CA PHE A 6 32.46 -10.63 -25.73
C PHE A 6 31.49 -9.58 -25.21
N ILE A 7 30.65 -9.13 -26.15
CA ILE A 7 29.69 -8.04 -26.08
C ILE A 7 28.39 -8.58 -25.48
N GLY A 8 27.72 -7.75 -24.69
CA GLY A 8 26.47 -8.04 -23.99
C GLY A 8 25.32 -8.47 -24.91
N GLY A 9 24.59 -9.48 -24.47
CA GLY A 9 23.31 -9.88 -25.03
C GLY A 9 22.18 -9.42 -24.13
N ALA A 10 21.26 -8.62 -24.68
CA ALA A 10 20.01 -8.25 -24.06
C ALA A 10 19.15 -9.51 -23.82
N VAL A 11 18.78 -9.76 -22.56
CA VAL A 11 17.81 -10.81 -22.21
C VAL A 11 16.42 -10.27 -22.49
N ILE A 12 15.85 -10.68 -23.63
CA ILE A 12 14.44 -10.44 -23.96
C ILE A 12 13.60 -11.39 -23.09
N ASN A 13 12.97 -10.86 -22.03
CA ASN A 13 11.96 -11.58 -21.24
C ASN A 13 10.67 -11.70 -22.04
N THR A 14 10.54 -12.75 -22.87
CA THR A 14 9.27 -13.13 -23.49
C THR A 14 8.39 -13.86 -22.46
N ALA A 15 7.13 -13.42 -22.33
CA ALA A 15 6.14 -14.11 -21.51
C ALA A 15 5.90 -15.53 -22.08
N TYR A 16 6.00 -16.56 -21.23
CA TYR A 16 5.65 -17.92 -21.60
C TYR A 16 4.13 -18.09 -21.60
N THR A 17 3.56 -18.36 -22.77
CA THR A 17 2.13 -18.68 -22.95
C THR A 17 1.88 -20.14 -22.65
N VAL A 18 0.95 -20.43 -21.74
CA VAL A 18 0.70 -21.80 -21.29
C VAL A 18 -0.34 -22.48 -22.19
N HIS A 19 0.06 -23.41 -23.06
CA HIS A 19 -0.86 -24.11 -23.97
C HIS A 19 -1.74 -25.16 -23.26
N SER A 20 -3.02 -25.22 -23.60
CA SER A 20 -3.93 -26.30 -23.18
C SER A 20 -3.66 -27.56 -24.00
N THR A 21 -3.43 -28.71 -23.36
CA THR A 21 -3.48 -30.00 -24.05
C THR A 21 -4.93 -30.39 -24.28
N SER A 22 -5.50 -29.91 -25.39
CA SER A 22 -6.72 -30.44 -26.00
C SER A 22 -6.62 -30.30 -27.51
N VAL A 23 -6.94 -31.38 -28.23
CA VAL A 23 -6.68 -31.60 -29.66
C VAL A 23 -7.48 -30.64 -30.59
N LEU A 24 -6.73 -29.97 -31.48
CA LEU A 24 -6.97 -29.29 -32.78
C LEU A 24 -8.41 -29.01 -33.31
N HIS A 25 -8.66 -27.74 -33.71
CA HIS A 25 -8.84 -27.38 -35.14
C HIS A 25 -8.59 -25.88 -35.43
N SER A 26 -8.19 -25.59 -36.67
CA SER A 26 -7.58 -24.37 -37.21
C SER A 26 -8.51 -23.19 -37.52
N ASN A 27 -8.04 -21.95 -37.37
CA ASN A 27 -7.83 -21.01 -38.50
C ASN A 27 -7.16 -19.68 -38.07
N ARG A 28 -6.53 -19.05 -39.06
CA ARG A 28 -5.46 -18.04 -39.03
C ARG A 28 -5.95 -16.57 -39.05
N LEU A 29 -5.08 -15.71 -38.51
CA LEU A 29 -4.62 -14.36 -38.95
C LEU A 29 -5.36 -13.06 -38.53
N ASN A 30 -4.49 -12.13 -38.05
CA ASN A 30 -4.43 -10.66 -38.18
C ASN A 30 -4.90 -9.73 -37.05
N ASN A 31 -3.87 -9.14 -36.40
CA ASN A 31 -3.58 -7.72 -36.16
C ASN A 31 -4.51 -6.77 -35.36
N LEU A 32 -3.80 -6.06 -34.47
CA LEU A 32 -3.87 -4.62 -34.14
C LEU A 32 -4.98 -4.11 -33.21
N SER A 33 -4.50 -3.57 -32.08
CA SER A 33 -4.94 -2.35 -31.36
C SER A 33 -6.43 -2.02 -31.34
N GLU A 34 -7.01 -1.96 -30.14
CA GLU A 34 -8.07 -1.00 -29.85
C GLU A 34 -8.21 -0.79 -28.33
N ASP A 35 -7.94 0.44 -27.92
CA ASP A 35 -8.46 1.04 -26.69
C ASP A 35 -9.84 1.67 -27.00
N VAL A 36 -10.66 1.75 -25.94
CA VAL A 36 -11.86 2.60 -25.75
C VAL A 36 -13.22 2.02 -26.18
N ALA A 37 -14.03 1.60 -25.20
CA ALA A 37 -15.22 2.33 -24.75
C ALA A 37 -15.96 1.60 -23.60
N LEU A 38 -16.20 2.33 -22.50
CA LEU A 38 -17.10 1.94 -21.41
C LEU A 38 -18.53 1.76 -21.92
N ASN A 39 -19.12 0.58 -21.72
CA ASN A 39 -20.56 0.38 -21.75
C ASN A 39 -21.03 -0.58 -20.64
N ASN A 40 -22.12 -0.18 -20.00
CA ASN A 40 -22.95 -0.81 -18.97
C ASN A 40 -22.74 -2.32 -18.69
N SER A 41 -22.40 -2.62 -17.44
CA SER A 41 -22.59 -3.94 -16.78
C SER A 41 -22.10 -5.18 -17.55
N GLY A 42 -20.92 -5.10 -18.14
CA GLY A 42 -20.18 -6.25 -18.65
C GLY A 42 -18.69 -5.98 -18.52
N CYS A 43 -18.02 -6.64 -17.58
CA CYS A 43 -16.55 -6.57 -17.49
C CYS A 43 -15.99 -7.09 -18.82
N GLU A 44 -15.32 -6.24 -19.60
CA GLU A 44 -14.64 -6.63 -20.83
C GLU A 44 -13.84 -7.91 -20.59
N ARG A 45 -14.02 -8.89 -21.47
CA ARG A 45 -13.46 -10.23 -21.28
C ARG A 45 -11.95 -10.17 -21.47
N ARG A 46 -11.22 -9.94 -20.38
CA ARG A 46 -9.77 -10.06 -20.34
C ARG A 46 -9.38 -11.49 -20.72
N SER A 47 -8.74 -11.66 -21.88
CA SER A 47 -8.40 -12.97 -22.47
C SER A 47 -7.30 -13.71 -21.69
N SER A 48 -6.42 -12.97 -21.02
CA SER A 48 -5.35 -13.49 -20.18
C SER A 48 -4.98 -12.54 -19.04
N LEU A 49 -4.36 -13.08 -17.99
CA LEU A 49 -3.79 -12.31 -16.89
C LEU A 49 -2.37 -12.81 -16.60
N THR A 50 -1.41 -11.91 -16.43
CA THR A 50 -0.04 -12.27 -16.07
C THR A 50 0.08 -12.40 -14.56
N LEU A 51 0.46 -13.60 -14.10
CA LEU A 51 0.82 -13.89 -12.72
C LEU A 51 2.30 -14.25 -12.63
N PHE A 52 2.83 -14.34 -11.41
CA PHE A 52 4.26 -14.55 -11.18
C PHE A 52 4.48 -15.72 -10.23
N ILE A 53 5.34 -16.67 -10.63
CA ILE A 53 5.74 -17.82 -9.81
C ILE A 53 7.27 -17.99 -9.86
N PRO A 54 7.90 -18.71 -8.91
CA PRO A 54 9.34 -18.94 -8.96
C PRO A 54 9.76 -19.73 -10.20
N ARG A 55 10.83 -19.27 -10.88
CA ARG A 55 11.43 -19.90 -12.07
C ARG A 55 11.62 -21.41 -11.96
N ASN A 56 12.05 -21.89 -10.80
CA ASN A 56 12.33 -23.31 -10.61
C ASN A 56 11.05 -24.18 -10.61
N VAL A 57 9.87 -23.58 -10.54
CA VAL A 57 8.60 -24.29 -10.65
C VAL A 57 8.18 -24.39 -12.12
N ASN A 58 8.46 -25.54 -12.73
CA ASN A 58 7.88 -25.88 -14.02
C ASN A 58 6.59 -26.69 -13.83
N ILE A 59 5.46 -25.99 -13.75
CA ILE A 59 4.16 -26.60 -13.44
C ILE A 59 3.71 -27.57 -14.53
N ASP A 60 3.95 -27.27 -15.81
CA ASP A 60 3.55 -28.15 -16.92
C ASP A 60 4.28 -29.50 -16.85
N ARG A 61 5.58 -29.46 -16.56
CA ARG A 61 6.40 -30.67 -16.34
C ARG A 61 5.92 -31.45 -15.12
N ILE A 62 5.65 -30.78 -14.00
CA ILE A 62 5.18 -31.44 -12.77
C ILE A 62 3.86 -32.17 -13.03
N LEU A 63 2.90 -31.50 -13.69
CA LEU A 63 1.59 -32.07 -14.00
C LEU A 63 1.67 -33.20 -15.04
N SER A 64 2.65 -33.18 -15.95
CA SER A 64 2.86 -34.27 -16.90
C SER A 64 3.47 -35.52 -16.25
N PHE A 65 4.41 -35.35 -15.32
CA PHE A 65 5.08 -36.47 -14.66
C PHE A 65 4.28 -37.07 -13.50
N ASN A 66 3.51 -36.25 -12.77
CA ASN A 66 2.70 -36.70 -11.66
C ASN A 66 1.32 -36.03 -11.68
N PRO A 67 0.39 -36.42 -12.58
CA PRO A 67 -0.90 -35.76 -12.69
C PRO A 67 -1.75 -35.92 -11.42
N PRO A 68 -2.48 -34.88 -10.99
CA PRO A 68 -3.43 -34.98 -9.87
C PRO A 68 -4.55 -35.99 -10.14
N ASN A 69 -5.03 -36.65 -9.07
CA ASN A 69 -6.13 -37.62 -9.12
C ASN A 69 -7.54 -36.97 -9.02
N PHE A 70 -7.65 -35.68 -9.32
CA PHE A 70 -8.91 -34.92 -9.27
C PHE A 70 -9.02 -34.02 -10.51
N ASN A 71 -10.23 -33.56 -10.84
CA ASN A 71 -10.42 -32.63 -11.96
C ASN A 71 -9.78 -31.27 -11.65
N TYR A 72 -8.77 -30.87 -12.43
CA TYR A 72 -7.99 -29.68 -12.16
C TYR A 72 -7.88 -28.74 -13.37
N HIS A 73 -7.52 -27.49 -13.08
CA HIS A 73 -7.07 -26.54 -14.09
C HIS A 73 -5.73 -25.93 -13.67
N LYS A 74 -4.73 -25.95 -14.55
CA LYS A 74 -3.36 -25.54 -14.24
C LYS A 74 -3.25 -24.11 -13.66
N ASP A 75 -4.02 -23.18 -14.20
CA ASP A 75 -4.06 -21.78 -13.74
C ASP A 75 -4.39 -21.63 -12.25
N CYS A 76 -5.14 -22.58 -11.67
CA CYS A 76 -5.43 -22.58 -10.24
C CYS A 76 -4.16 -22.86 -9.41
N PHE A 77 -3.24 -23.72 -9.87
CA PHE A 77 -1.93 -23.89 -9.24
C PHE A 77 -1.09 -22.63 -9.36
N VAL A 78 -1.03 -22.03 -10.55
CA VAL A 78 -0.29 -20.77 -10.81
C VAL A 78 -0.77 -19.66 -9.87
N TYR A 79 -2.09 -19.51 -9.73
CA TYR A 79 -2.67 -18.51 -8.84
C TYR A 79 -2.35 -18.75 -7.36
N ILE A 80 -2.44 -20.00 -6.87
CA ILE A 80 -2.06 -20.35 -5.48
C ILE A 80 -0.59 -20.02 -5.21
N MET A 81 0.29 -20.31 -6.15
CA MET A 81 1.72 -19.99 -6.02
C MET A 81 1.98 -18.48 -6.08
N HIS A 82 1.27 -17.77 -6.96
CA HIS A 82 1.38 -16.32 -7.08
C HIS A 82 1.00 -15.59 -5.78
N ILE A 83 -0.07 -16.01 -5.10
CA ILE A 83 -0.51 -15.34 -3.86
C ILE A 83 0.49 -15.46 -2.70
N ILE A 84 1.37 -16.46 -2.71
CA ILE A 84 2.44 -16.60 -1.70
C ILE A 84 3.40 -15.40 -1.79
N SER A 85 3.70 -14.95 -3.02
CA SER A 85 4.55 -13.78 -3.28
C SER A 85 3.80 -12.47 -3.33
N SER A 86 2.51 -12.46 -3.71
CA SER A 86 1.77 -11.21 -3.89
C SER A 86 1.11 -10.66 -2.63
N ILE A 87 0.68 -11.52 -1.69
CA ILE A 87 0.12 -11.09 -0.40
C ILE A 87 1.13 -10.24 0.40
N PRO A 88 2.40 -10.65 0.58
CA PRO A 88 3.36 -9.88 1.37
C PRO A 88 3.76 -8.53 0.79
N THR A 89 3.46 -8.28 -0.49
CA THR A 89 3.67 -6.95 -1.12
C THR A 89 2.70 -5.90 -0.60
N ARG A 90 1.58 -6.33 -0.01
CA ARG A 90 0.54 -5.46 0.52
C ARG A 90 0.62 -5.35 2.04
N ASP A 91 1.02 -6.45 2.67
CA ASP A 91 1.10 -6.56 4.12
C ASP A 91 2.22 -7.55 4.48
N TRP A 92 3.37 -7.00 4.89
CA TRP A 92 4.57 -7.75 5.21
C TRP A 92 4.40 -8.61 6.47
N ASP A 93 3.54 -8.19 7.41
CA ASP A 93 3.29 -8.89 8.68
C ASP A 93 2.57 -10.24 8.48
N LEU A 94 2.09 -10.51 7.27
CA LEU A 94 1.53 -11.80 6.89
C LEU A 94 2.60 -12.87 6.62
N ILE A 95 3.88 -12.51 6.58
CA ILE A 95 4.99 -13.48 6.62
C ILE A 95 5.36 -13.71 8.08
N ASP A 96 5.28 -14.96 8.53
CA ASP A 96 5.78 -15.30 9.85
C ASP A 96 7.32 -15.46 9.88
N ARG A 97 7.89 -15.53 11.09
CA ARG A 97 9.36 -15.65 11.29
C ARG A 97 9.99 -16.83 10.54
N ASN A 98 9.21 -17.87 10.24
CA ASN A 98 9.67 -19.06 9.53
C ASN A 98 9.49 -18.94 8.01
N GLY A 99 8.95 -17.83 7.51
CA GLY A 99 8.75 -17.54 6.10
C GLY A 99 7.44 -18.06 5.51
N PHE A 100 6.46 -18.40 6.33
CA PHE A 100 5.13 -18.79 5.83
C PHE A 100 4.25 -17.57 5.62
N THR A 101 3.71 -17.44 4.41
CA THR A 101 2.73 -16.42 4.06
C THR A 101 1.34 -16.87 4.49
N ALA A 102 0.69 -16.17 5.41
CA ALA A 102 -0.68 -16.43 5.85
C ALA A 102 -1.68 -16.15 4.72
N ILE A 103 -2.50 -17.15 4.36
CA ILE A 103 -3.47 -17.03 3.26
C ILE A 103 -4.90 -17.07 3.80
N ASN A 104 -5.70 -16.06 3.45
CA ASN A 104 -7.12 -16.05 3.76
C ASN A 104 -7.86 -17.15 2.95
N LYS A 105 -8.17 -18.26 3.61
CA LYS A 105 -8.79 -19.42 2.97
C LYS A 105 -10.22 -19.15 2.50
N VAL A 106 -10.95 -18.19 3.08
CA VAL A 106 -12.30 -17.79 2.62
C VAL A 106 -12.21 -17.11 1.26
N ILE A 107 -11.26 -16.18 1.09
CA ILE A 107 -11.01 -15.53 -0.21
C ILE A 107 -10.52 -16.55 -1.24
N LEU A 108 -9.62 -17.46 -0.83
CA LEU A 108 -9.12 -18.51 -1.72
C LEU A 108 -10.25 -19.45 -2.16
N GLN A 109 -11.12 -19.87 -1.26
CA GLN A 109 -12.26 -20.76 -1.56
C GLN A 109 -13.28 -20.12 -2.50
N ARG A 110 -13.51 -18.81 -2.38
CA ARG A 110 -14.37 -18.07 -3.32
C ARG A 110 -13.83 -18.05 -4.74
N ARG A 111 -12.50 -18.10 -4.91
CA ARG A 111 -11.83 -18.10 -6.23
C ARG A 111 -11.62 -19.51 -6.78
N ILE A 112 -11.28 -20.44 -5.91
CA ILE A 112 -11.04 -21.86 -6.23
C ILE A 112 -11.80 -22.69 -5.20
N HIS A 113 -12.98 -23.18 -5.57
CA HIS A 113 -13.86 -23.94 -4.66
C HIS A 113 -13.11 -25.11 -3.99
N GLU A 114 -12.39 -25.89 -4.80
CA GLU A 114 -11.64 -27.07 -4.39
C GLU A 114 -10.18 -26.78 -4.00
N TYR A 115 -9.86 -25.57 -3.51
CA TYR A 115 -8.47 -25.14 -3.26
C TYR A 115 -7.66 -26.10 -2.39
N LYS A 116 -8.31 -26.84 -1.47
CA LYS A 116 -7.67 -27.82 -0.60
C LYS A 116 -6.97 -28.92 -1.40
N LEU A 117 -7.61 -29.43 -2.46
CA LEU A 117 -7.03 -30.46 -3.32
C LEU A 117 -5.76 -29.96 -4.03
N TYR A 118 -5.79 -28.70 -4.49
CA TYR A 118 -4.63 -28.07 -5.10
C TYR A 118 -3.48 -27.87 -4.11
N ILE A 119 -3.75 -27.37 -2.90
CA ILE A 119 -2.72 -27.21 -1.86
C ILE A 119 -2.16 -28.58 -1.46
N SER A 120 -3.00 -29.56 -1.17
CA SER A 120 -2.56 -30.91 -0.80
C SER A 120 -1.68 -31.55 -1.88
N TYR A 121 -2.01 -31.35 -3.15
CA TYR A 121 -1.17 -31.80 -4.26
C TYR A 121 0.19 -31.10 -4.27
N LEU A 122 0.22 -29.77 -4.14
CA LEU A 122 1.48 -29.01 -4.12
C LEU A 122 2.36 -29.38 -2.92
N VAL A 123 1.76 -29.66 -1.76
CA VAL A 123 2.47 -30.07 -0.54
C VAL A 123 2.98 -31.51 -0.66
N SER A 124 2.16 -32.46 -1.11
CA SER A 124 2.57 -33.86 -1.28
C SER A 124 3.66 -34.05 -2.33
N ASN A 125 3.75 -33.16 -3.32
CA ASN A 125 4.83 -33.13 -4.31
C ASN A 125 6.08 -32.35 -3.84
N GLY A 126 6.10 -31.86 -2.61
CA GLY A 126 7.24 -31.12 -2.05
C GLY A 126 7.48 -29.76 -2.73
N ILE A 127 6.48 -29.18 -3.38
CA ILE A 127 6.56 -27.85 -4.01
C ILE A 127 6.36 -26.78 -2.95
N LEU A 128 5.35 -26.99 -2.10
CA LEU A 128 5.00 -26.11 -1.00
C LEU A 128 5.12 -26.83 0.34
N GLU A 129 5.28 -26.02 1.38
CA GLU A 129 5.19 -26.42 2.79
C GLU A 129 4.00 -25.68 3.42
N GLU A 130 3.27 -26.34 4.31
CA GLU A 130 2.15 -25.74 5.06
C GLU A 130 2.44 -25.85 6.57
N ASN A 131 2.23 -24.75 7.30
CA ASN A 131 2.41 -24.76 8.76
C ASN A 131 1.15 -25.35 9.47
N ARG A 132 1.36 -26.11 10.55
CA ARG A 132 0.27 -26.82 11.27
C ARG A 132 -0.47 -25.97 12.32
N HIS A 133 -0.15 -24.68 12.47
CA HIS A 133 -0.71 -23.84 13.54
C HIS A 133 -1.82 -22.92 13.03
N TYR A 134 -3.03 -23.48 12.89
CA TYR A 134 -4.25 -22.70 12.71
C TYR A 134 -4.77 -22.19 14.06
N VAL A 135 -5.04 -20.89 14.18
CA VAL A 135 -5.75 -20.32 15.33
C VAL A 135 -7.03 -19.66 14.82
N PRO A 136 -8.23 -20.24 15.09
CA PRO A 136 -9.50 -19.69 14.63
C PRO A 136 -9.63 -18.21 14.99
N GLY A 137 -9.95 -17.37 13.99
CA GLY A 137 -10.12 -15.93 14.16
C GLY A 137 -8.84 -15.11 14.40
N LYS A 138 -7.65 -15.74 14.51
CA LYS A 138 -6.38 -15.04 14.78
C LYS A 138 -5.26 -15.31 13.77
N LYS A 139 -5.08 -16.55 13.29
CA LYS A 139 -3.98 -16.90 12.38
C LYS A 139 -4.44 -17.95 11.36
N SER A 140 -4.41 -17.60 10.07
CA SER A 140 -4.63 -18.53 8.97
C SER A 140 -3.41 -19.46 8.79
N MET A 141 -3.61 -20.67 8.30
CA MET A 141 -2.50 -21.52 7.86
C MET A 141 -1.73 -20.81 6.74
N GLY A 142 -0.41 -20.81 6.87
CA GLY A 142 0.50 -20.20 5.93
C GLY A 142 1.13 -21.22 4.99
N LEU A 143 1.46 -20.76 3.78
CA LEU A 143 2.18 -21.54 2.77
C LEU A 143 3.56 -20.93 2.53
N LYS A 144 4.53 -21.78 2.22
CA LYS A 144 5.89 -21.40 1.85
C LYS A 144 6.35 -22.28 0.69
N PHE A 145 7.20 -21.75 -0.19
CA PHE A 145 7.88 -22.59 -1.18
C PHE A 145 8.97 -23.43 -0.49
N ASN A 146 9.02 -24.72 -0.83
CA ASN A 146 10.15 -25.56 -0.44
C ASN A 146 11.47 -24.95 -0.95
N SER A 147 12.56 -25.16 -0.22
CA SER A 147 13.87 -24.56 -0.51
C SER A 147 14.34 -24.78 -1.96
N ARG A 148 13.99 -25.91 -2.58
CA ARG A 148 14.31 -26.20 -3.99
C ARG A 148 13.68 -25.22 -4.99
N TYR A 149 12.51 -24.70 -4.66
CA TYR A 149 11.70 -23.83 -5.52
C TYR A 149 11.82 -22.35 -5.16
N GLN A 150 12.66 -22.01 -4.18
CA GLN A 150 12.96 -20.64 -3.80
C GLN A 150 13.90 -20.00 -4.84
N SER A 151 13.31 -19.39 -5.86
CA SER A 151 14.02 -18.70 -6.94
C SER A 151 13.35 -17.38 -7.30
N GLU A 152 13.97 -16.65 -8.23
CA GLU A 152 13.39 -15.43 -8.82
C GLU A 152 12.05 -15.72 -9.51
N LEU A 153 11.21 -14.69 -9.59
CA LEU A 153 9.88 -14.77 -10.19
C LEU A 153 9.95 -14.66 -11.72
N ILE A 154 9.13 -15.46 -12.40
CA ILE A 154 8.90 -15.37 -13.85
C ILE A 154 7.41 -15.12 -14.14
N PRO A 155 7.09 -14.38 -15.22
CA PRO A 155 5.71 -14.16 -15.64
C PRO A 155 5.11 -15.42 -16.27
N ILE A 156 3.87 -15.75 -15.91
CA ILE A 156 3.06 -16.84 -16.45
C ILE A 156 1.67 -16.31 -16.78
N GLN A 157 1.22 -16.52 -18.02
CA GLN A 157 -0.12 -16.13 -18.43
C GLN A 157 -1.15 -17.19 -18.06
N ILE A 158 -2.18 -16.80 -17.30
CA ILE A 158 -3.37 -17.61 -17.08
C ILE A 158 -4.47 -17.22 -18.07
N THR A 159 -5.34 -18.16 -18.45
CA THR A 159 -6.39 -18.01 -19.46
C THR A 159 -7.79 -18.44 -18.99
N LYS A 160 -7.90 -19.09 -17.83
CA LYS A 160 -9.17 -19.50 -17.23
C LYS A 160 -10.02 -18.30 -16.88
N TRP A 161 -10.97 -17.97 -17.75
CA TRP A 161 -11.88 -16.84 -17.61
C TRP A 161 -12.55 -16.74 -16.23
N THR A 162 -13.08 -17.84 -15.68
CA THR A 162 -13.77 -17.80 -14.37
C THR A 162 -12.82 -17.40 -13.25
N LEU A 163 -11.57 -17.86 -13.30
CA LEU A 163 -10.54 -17.47 -12.35
C LEU A 163 -10.12 -16.02 -12.58
N ILE A 164 -9.84 -15.61 -13.82
CA ILE A 164 -9.49 -14.22 -14.18
C ILE A 164 -10.57 -13.27 -13.67
N LYS A 165 -11.85 -13.53 -14.00
CA LYS A 165 -13.00 -12.75 -13.54
C LYS A 165 -13.07 -12.69 -12.01
N SER A 166 -12.75 -13.77 -11.30
CA SER A 166 -12.75 -13.78 -9.82
C SER A 166 -11.58 -12.99 -9.21
N ILE A 167 -10.46 -12.88 -9.91
CA ILE A 167 -9.28 -12.13 -9.49
C ILE A 167 -9.50 -10.64 -9.75
N THR A 168 -9.97 -10.31 -10.96
CA THR A 168 -10.11 -8.93 -11.44
C THR A 168 -11.43 -8.29 -11.04
N GLY A 169 -12.53 -9.05 -10.97
CA GLY A 169 -13.87 -8.53 -10.69
C GLY A 169 -14.29 -8.56 -9.22
N TYR A 170 -13.59 -9.28 -8.34
CA TYR A 170 -13.93 -9.35 -6.92
C TYR A 170 -13.20 -8.29 -6.10
N HIS A 171 -13.87 -7.16 -5.92
CA HIS A 171 -13.39 -5.96 -5.24
C HIS A 171 -13.89 -5.83 -3.79
N SER A 172 -13.92 -6.90 -2.98
CA SER A 172 -14.42 -6.76 -1.58
C SER A 172 -13.68 -5.69 -0.77
N ASN A 173 -12.45 -5.37 -1.17
CA ASN A 173 -11.58 -4.42 -0.48
C ASN A 173 -11.40 -3.11 -1.26
N VAL A 174 -12.03 -2.97 -2.44
CA VAL A 174 -11.94 -1.74 -3.24
C VAL A 174 -13.30 -1.03 -3.21
N ASN A 175 -13.26 0.27 -2.94
CA ASN A 175 -14.39 1.16 -3.04
C ASN A 175 -14.60 1.54 -4.51
N ILE A 176 -15.59 0.94 -5.16
CA ILE A 176 -15.83 1.13 -6.61
C ILE A 176 -16.16 2.60 -6.91
N GLU A 177 -17.09 3.19 -6.16
CA GLU A 177 -17.52 4.58 -6.33
C GLU A 177 -16.33 5.54 -6.25
N LYS A 178 -15.54 5.46 -5.18
CA LYS A 178 -14.34 6.30 -5.00
C LYS A 178 -13.27 6.03 -6.05
N THR A 179 -13.12 4.80 -6.51
CA THR A 179 -12.17 4.46 -7.57
C THR A 179 -12.57 5.12 -8.90
N GLU A 180 -13.86 5.15 -9.22
CA GLU A 180 -14.38 5.82 -10.42
C GLU A 180 -14.26 7.35 -10.32
N GLU A 181 -14.49 7.94 -9.13
CA GLU A 181 -14.31 9.39 -8.92
C GLU A 181 -12.90 9.90 -9.27
N ILE A 182 -11.89 9.04 -9.09
CA ILE A 182 -10.47 9.37 -9.31
C ILE A 182 -9.90 8.73 -10.59
N HIS A 183 -10.75 8.19 -11.46
CA HIS A 183 -10.33 7.48 -12.67
C HIS A 183 -9.45 8.34 -13.59
N PHE A 184 -9.55 9.67 -13.51
CA PHE A 184 -8.70 10.60 -14.25
C PHE A 184 -7.19 10.44 -13.97
N LEU A 185 -6.80 9.81 -12.86
CA LEU A 185 -5.41 9.47 -12.54
C LEU A 185 -4.93 8.20 -13.26
N LYS A 186 -5.84 7.30 -13.61
CA LYS A 186 -5.53 5.98 -14.20
C LYS A 186 -4.76 6.11 -15.51
N LYS A 187 -5.01 7.16 -16.29
CA LYS A 187 -4.34 7.44 -17.56
C LYS A 187 -2.80 7.55 -17.45
N TRP A 188 -2.27 7.88 -16.27
CA TRP A 188 -0.83 7.99 -16.03
C TRP A 188 -0.15 6.64 -15.79
N PHE A 189 -0.93 5.60 -15.51
CA PHE A 189 -0.45 4.23 -15.38
C PHE A 189 -0.46 3.57 -16.77
N ASN A 190 0.61 3.83 -17.54
CA ASN A 190 0.74 3.42 -18.93
C ASN A 190 2.20 3.06 -19.27
N CYS A 191 2.46 2.71 -20.53
CA CYS A 191 3.77 2.26 -21.03
C CYS A 191 4.91 3.28 -20.92
N LYS A 192 4.64 4.53 -20.53
CA LYS A 192 5.68 5.53 -20.22
C LYS A 192 6.35 5.29 -18.87
N ILE A 193 5.77 4.48 -18.01
CA ILE A 193 6.45 4.03 -16.79
C ILE A 193 7.59 3.09 -17.21
N GLN A 194 8.80 3.42 -16.77
CA GLN A 194 10.01 2.67 -17.07
C GLN A 194 10.64 2.20 -15.75
N VAL A 195 11.13 0.96 -15.74
CA VAL A 195 11.75 0.35 -14.57
C VAL A 195 13.14 -0.13 -14.94
N ASP A 196 14.15 0.31 -14.18
CA ASP A 196 15.49 -0.27 -14.20
C ASP A 196 15.49 -1.56 -13.37
N LEU A 197 15.12 -2.66 -14.04
CA LEU A 197 14.99 -3.96 -13.39
C LEU A 197 16.35 -4.49 -12.91
N GLU A 198 17.41 -4.30 -13.70
CA GLU A 198 18.75 -4.80 -13.38
C GLU A 198 19.29 -4.12 -12.12
N GLY A 199 19.22 -2.79 -12.05
CA GLY A 199 19.62 -2.02 -10.88
C GLY A 199 18.85 -2.45 -9.62
N ALA A 200 17.52 -2.65 -9.75
CA ALA A 200 16.68 -3.10 -8.64
C ALA A 200 17.04 -4.52 -8.17
N GLN A 201 17.34 -5.44 -9.10
CA GLN A 201 17.74 -6.82 -8.78
C GLN A 201 19.09 -6.87 -8.07
N ILE A 202 20.07 -6.06 -8.51
CA ILE A 202 21.38 -5.95 -7.84
C ILE A 202 21.19 -5.50 -6.39
N PHE A 203 20.43 -4.42 -6.17
CA PHE A 203 20.15 -3.89 -4.84
C PHE A 203 19.45 -4.94 -3.94
N LEU A 204 18.40 -5.59 -4.45
CA LEU A 204 17.68 -6.59 -3.67
C LEU A 204 18.50 -7.84 -3.39
N THR A 205 19.43 -8.20 -4.28
CA THR A 205 20.35 -9.33 -4.05
C THR A 205 21.28 -9.03 -2.88
N GLN A 206 21.87 -7.83 -2.84
CA GLN A 206 22.70 -7.38 -1.72
C GLN A 206 21.89 -7.32 -0.41
N LEU A 207 20.68 -6.76 -0.44
CA LEU A 207 19.80 -6.72 0.73
C LEU A 207 19.44 -8.12 1.23
N LYS A 208 19.15 -9.04 0.31
CA LYS A 208 18.87 -10.45 0.64
C LYS A 208 20.07 -11.12 1.30
N GLU A 209 21.29 -10.87 0.84
CA GLU A 209 22.51 -11.41 1.45
C GLU A 209 22.67 -10.93 2.89
N GLN A 210 22.50 -9.63 3.15
CA GLN A 210 22.53 -9.04 4.49
C GLN A 210 21.44 -9.61 5.42
N GLU A 211 20.24 -9.85 4.88
CA GLU A 211 19.16 -10.49 5.62
C GLU A 211 19.49 -11.95 5.98
N ILE A 212 20.16 -12.68 5.08
CA ILE A 212 20.61 -14.06 5.36
C ILE A 212 21.69 -14.06 6.43
N GLU A 213 22.67 -13.16 6.34
CA GLU A 213 23.74 -13.01 7.33
C GLU A 213 23.20 -12.65 8.72
N SER A 214 22.13 -11.85 8.78
CA SER A 214 21.43 -11.53 10.04
C SER A 214 20.46 -12.63 10.53
N GLY A 215 20.40 -13.78 9.83
CA GLY A 215 19.64 -14.96 10.26
C GLY A 215 18.18 -15.00 9.78
N SER A 216 17.80 -14.20 8.77
CA SER A 216 16.44 -14.21 8.22
C SER A 216 16.13 -15.50 7.46
N LEU A 217 15.13 -16.25 7.94
CA LEU A 217 14.64 -17.49 7.31
C LEU A 217 13.72 -17.26 6.10
N HIS A 218 13.47 -16.00 5.76
CA HIS A 218 12.48 -15.59 4.75
C HIS A 218 13.03 -14.56 3.75
N ALA A 219 14.35 -14.36 3.70
CA ALA A 219 15.01 -13.42 2.80
C ALA A 219 14.65 -13.60 1.32
N GLN A 220 14.51 -14.83 0.81
CA GLN A 220 14.06 -15.05 -0.58
C GLN A 220 12.60 -14.61 -0.78
N GLN A 221 11.73 -14.84 0.21
CA GLN A 221 10.33 -14.41 0.13
C GLN A 221 10.23 -12.88 0.20
N ALA A 222 11.13 -12.24 0.96
CA ALA A 222 11.32 -10.79 1.01
C ALA A 222 11.74 -10.22 -0.33
N TYR A 223 12.76 -10.81 -0.94
CA TYR A 223 13.20 -10.46 -2.28
C TYR A 223 12.03 -10.53 -3.28
N ASN A 224 11.31 -11.66 -3.30
CA ASN A 224 10.22 -11.89 -4.25
C ASN A 224 9.03 -10.94 -4.04
N SER A 225 8.71 -10.58 -2.79
CA SER A 225 7.64 -9.62 -2.53
C SER A 225 8.04 -8.20 -2.95
N ARG A 226 9.28 -7.79 -2.68
CA ARG A 226 9.77 -6.43 -3.00
C ARG A 226 9.92 -6.20 -4.50
N ILE A 227 10.33 -7.22 -5.27
CA ILE A 227 10.50 -7.08 -6.73
C ILE A 227 9.17 -7.15 -7.49
N LEU A 228 8.14 -7.80 -6.94
CA LEU A 228 6.90 -8.08 -7.68
C LEU A 228 6.18 -6.81 -8.20
N PRO A 229 6.01 -5.71 -7.45
CA PRO A 229 5.39 -4.49 -7.98
C PRO A 229 6.12 -3.93 -9.20
N LEU A 230 7.45 -4.07 -9.27
CA LEU A 230 8.27 -3.65 -10.41
C LEU A 230 8.05 -4.56 -11.63
N LEU A 231 7.99 -5.87 -11.41
CA LEU A 231 7.67 -6.83 -12.49
C LEU A 231 6.26 -6.60 -13.06
N GLU A 232 5.29 -6.30 -12.20
CA GLU A 232 3.93 -5.94 -12.62
C GLU A 232 3.93 -4.66 -13.48
N LEU A 233 4.68 -3.62 -13.10
CA LEU A 233 4.83 -2.41 -13.92
C LEU A 233 5.39 -2.70 -15.31
N ILE A 234 6.43 -3.53 -15.40
CA ILE A 234 7.06 -3.94 -16.67
C ILE A 234 6.08 -4.70 -17.56
N GLN A 235 5.21 -5.53 -16.98
CA GLN A 235 4.20 -6.30 -17.70
C GLN A 235 2.93 -5.49 -18.03
N GLY A 236 2.88 -4.20 -17.66
CA GLY A 236 1.68 -3.37 -17.85
C GLY A 236 0.51 -3.76 -16.93
N GLU A 237 0.77 -4.48 -15.84
CA GLU A 237 -0.22 -4.86 -14.84
C GLU A 237 -0.36 -3.74 -13.78
N TYR A 238 -1.12 -2.71 -14.13
CA TYR A 238 -1.33 -1.56 -13.27
C TYR A 238 -2.45 -1.83 -12.25
N SER A 239 -2.05 -2.05 -11.00
CA SER A 239 -2.98 -2.03 -9.88
C SER A 239 -3.50 -0.61 -9.65
N PHE A 240 -4.82 -0.49 -9.48
CA PHE A 240 -5.49 0.79 -9.25
C PHE A 240 -6.81 0.54 -8.50
N GLY A 241 -6.87 0.94 -7.24
CA GLY A 241 -8.11 0.81 -6.46
C GLY A 241 -8.03 1.54 -5.13
N VAL A 242 -9.14 2.17 -4.75
CA VAL A 242 -9.29 2.86 -3.46
C VAL A 242 -9.76 1.90 -2.39
N ASP A 243 -9.17 1.90 -1.19
CA ASP A 243 -9.63 1.03 -0.10
C ASP A 243 -10.95 1.51 0.56
N ASN A 244 -11.68 0.63 1.24
CA ASN A 244 -12.95 0.98 1.91
C ASN A 244 -12.80 1.63 3.30
N THR A 245 -11.61 1.61 3.88
CA THR A 245 -11.33 2.06 5.25
C THR A 245 -10.94 3.53 5.27
N GLY A 246 -9.74 3.84 4.77
CA GLY A 246 -9.17 5.19 4.72
C GLY A 246 -9.44 5.94 3.42
N PHE A 247 -10.02 5.27 2.41
CA PHE A 247 -10.21 5.81 1.06
C PHE A 247 -8.90 6.20 0.35
N ARG A 248 -7.80 5.53 0.67
CA ARG A 248 -6.50 5.72 0.03
C ARG A 248 -6.44 4.94 -1.28
N LEU A 249 -5.84 5.56 -2.30
CA LEU A 249 -5.54 4.88 -3.57
C LEU A 249 -4.35 3.93 -3.37
N HIS A 250 -4.52 2.67 -3.80
CA HIS A 250 -3.47 1.66 -3.87
C HIS A 250 -3.09 1.38 -5.32
N THR A 251 -1.79 1.45 -5.59
CA THR A 251 -1.15 1.20 -6.89
C THR A 251 0.15 0.43 -6.72
N ASN A 252 0.82 0.10 -7.82
CA ASN A 252 2.13 -0.55 -7.79
C ASN A 252 3.13 0.34 -7.01
N LEU A 253 3.07 1.66 -7.20
CA LEU A 253 3.94 2.63 -6.53
C LEU A 253 3.74 2.66 -5.01
N THR A 254 2.50 2.48 -4.52
CA THR A 254 2.24 2.39 -3.07
C THR A 254 2.77 1.10 -2.45
N ARG A 255 2.97 0.04 -3.26
CA ARG A 255 3.51 -1.26 -2.83
C ARG A 255 5.04 -1.32 -2.98
N THR A 256 5.64 -0.40 -3.73
CA THR A 256 7.08 -0.35 -3.93
C THR A 256 7.78 0.17 -2.67
N MET A 257 8.72 -0.63 -2.16
CA MET A 257 9.64 -0.26 -1.08
C MET A 257 10.37 1.05 -1.42
N LYS A 258 10.57 1.91 -0.42
CA LYS A 258 11.07 3.28 -0.61
C LYS A 258 12.36 3.32 -1.43
N GLU A 259 13.32 2.49 -1.07
CA GLU A 259 14.66 2.37 -1.65
C GLU A 259 14.63 1.87 -3.11
N LEU A 260 13.53 1.21 -3.52
CA LEU A 260 13.34 0.75 -4.89
C LEU A 260 12.75 1.82 -5.83
N ARG A 261 12.21 2.90 -5.28
CA ARG A 261 11.53 3.92 -6.08
C ARG A 261 12.46 4.62 -7.06
N LYS A 262 13.74 4.77 -6.72
CA LYS A 262 14.79 5.32 -7.61
C LYS A 262 14.97 4.57 -8.93
N TYR A 263 14.54 3.30 -8.99
CA TYR A 263 14.58 2.50 -10.22
C TYR A 263 13.35 2.72 -11.11
N ILE A 264 12.43 3.64 -10.76
CA ILE A 264 11.23 3.94 -11.53
C ILE A 264 11.33 5.34 -12.13
N LYS A 265 11.11 5.43 -13.45
CA LYS A 265 11.04 6.69 -14.22
C LYS A 265 9.72 6.82 -14.94
N TYR A 266 9.38 8.04 -15.33
CA TYR A 266 8.24 8.31 -16.19
C TYR A 266 8.66 9.10 -17.42
N ASP A 267 8.46 8.52 -18.60
CA ASP A 267 8.79 9.13 -19.89
C ASP A 267 10.24 9.64 -19.95
N GLY A 268 11.19 8.82 -19.45
CA GLY A 268 12.61 9.15 -19.33
C GLY A 268 12.99 10.04 -18.14
N ASN A 269 12.03 10.63 -17.42
CA ASN A 269 12.29 11.58 -16.35
C ASN A 269 12.31 10.90 -14.97
N LYS A 270 13.16 11.40 -14.07
CA LYS A 270 13.10 11.07 -12.65
C LYS A 270 11.76 11.55 -12.06
N LEU A 271 11.27 10.81 -11.08
CA LEU A 271 10.07 11.17 -10.34
C LEU A 271 10.46 11.89 -9.04
N HIS A 272 9.63 12.87 -8.68
CA HIS A 272 9.77 13.70 -7.50
C HIS A 272 8.49 13.58 -6.68
N SER A 273 8.65 13.15 -5.43
CA SER A 273 7.60 12.98 -4.44
C SER A 273 7.51 14.24 -3.59
N ILE A 274 6.32 14.82 -3.46
CA ILE A 274 6.07 16.03 -2.68
C ILE A 274 5.25 15.63 -1.46
N ASP A 275 5.95 15.43 -0.36
CA ASP A 275 5.44 14.87 0.89
C ASP A 275 5.08 15.96 1.89
N ILE A 276 3.99 15.74 2.65
CA ILE A 276 3.60 16.64 3.74
C ILE A 276 4.42 16.26 4.98
N VAL A 277 5.24 17.20 5.47
CA VAL A 277 5.93 17.01 6.76
C VAL A 277 4.88 16.89 7.86
N ASN A 278 5.08 15.96 8.80
CA ASN A 278 4.16 15.67 9.92
C ASN A 278 2.66 15.58 9.58
N SER A 279 2.36 15.06 8.37
CA SER A 279 1.02 15.01 7.77
C SER A 279 -0.14 14.65 8.71
N GLN A 280 -0.06 13.54 9.43
CA GLN A 280 -1.16 13.11 10.30
C GLN A 280 -1.42 14.10 11.47
N PRO A 281 -0.41 14.51 12.27
CA PRO A 281 -0.56 15.63 13.21
C PRO A 281 -1.10 16.92 12.58
N PHE A 282 -0.60 17.30 11.39
CA PHE A 282 -1.06 18.49 10.66
C PHE A 282 -2.54 18.39 10.23
N LEU A 283 -2.99 17.21 9.80
CA LEU A 283 -4.37 16.97 9.40
C LEU A 283 -5.34 16.93 10.59
N ALA A 284 -4.86 16.90 11.83
CA ALA A 284 -5.71 17.02 13.01
C ALA A 284 -6.21 18.45 13.25
N ARG A 285 -5.62 19.49 12.61
CA ARG A 285 -5.99 20.91 12.82
C ARG A 285 -7.49 21.20 12.74
N PRO A 286 -8.28 20.67 11.77
CA PRO A 286 -9.72 20.90 11.71
C PRO A 286 -10.49 20.43 12.93
N LEU A 287 -9.92 19.57 13.78
CA LEU A 287 -10.55 19.12 15.03
C LEU A 287 -10.56 20.20 16.11
N PHE A 288 -9.86 21.31 15.92
CA PHE A 288 -9.71 22.35 16.93
C PHE A 288 -10.25 23.70 16.46
N GLN A 289 -10.79 23.78 15.25
CA GLN A 289 -11.24 25.03 14.64
C GLN A 289 -12.57 24.80 13.89
N LEU A 290 -13.66 25.37 14.41
CA LEU A 290 -15.03 25.06 14.00
C LEU A 290 -15.30 25.31 12.50
N ASN A 291 -14.73 26.38 11.95
CA ASN A 291 -14.84 26.69 10.53
C ASN A 291 -14.27 25.58 9.63
N TYR A 292 -13.10 25.04 9.96
CA TYR A 292 -12.45 23.96 9.20
C TYR A 292 -13.07 22.60 9.52
N PHE A 293 -13.53 22.38 10.75
CA PHE A 293 -14.31 21.20 11.13
C PHE A 293 -15.54 21.02 10.21
N ASN A 294 -16.33 22.09 10.09
CA ASN A 294 -17.54 22.12 9.26
C ASN A 294 -17.21 22.04 7.77
N ARG A 295 -16.21 22.80 7.30
CA ARG A 295 -15.78 22.80 5.88
C ARG A 295 -15.39 21.42 5.38
N ASN A 296 -14.74 20.60 6.20
CA ASN A 296 -14.31 19.25 5.81
C ASN A 296 -15.31 18.16 6.20
N LYS A 297 -16.48 18.53 6.73
CA LYS A 297 -17.50 17.60 7.22
C LYS A 297 -16.88 16.52 8.10
N ILE A 298 -16.06 16.94 9.07
CA ILE A 298 -15.28 16.02 9.91
C ILE A 298 -16.21 15.05 10.67
N TYR A 299 -17.39 15.54 11.08
CA TYR A 299 -18.43 14.72 11.67
C TYR A 299 -18.74 13.42 10.88
N ASP A 300 -18.94 13.54 9.56
CA ASP A 300 -19.32 12.42 8.68
C ASP A 300 -18.20 11.36 8.55
N LYS A 301 -16.97 11.72 8.93
CA LYS A 301 -15.79 10.85 8.79
C LYS A 301 -15.49 10.06 10.08
N ILE A 302 -16.15 10.36 11.19
CA ILE A 302 -15.88 9.70 12.47
C ILE A 302 -16.61 8.35 12.53
N LEU A 303 -15.86 7.27 12.36
CA LEU A 303 -16.39 5.90 12.39
C LEU A 303 -16.38 5.30 13.81
N ASN A 304 -17.11 5.94 14.72
CA ASN A 304 -17.32 5.42 16.07
C ASN A 304 -18.82 5.28 16.34
N GLN A 305 -19.36 4.08 16.13
CA GLN A 305 -20.81 3.82 16.28
C GLN A 305 -21.35 4.20 17.66
N ARG A 306 -20.57 4.00 18.73
CA ARG A 306 -21.01 4.36 20.09
C ARG A 306 -21.23 5.86 20.25
N LEU A 307 -20.47 6.64 19.50
CA LEU A 307 -20.49 8.08 19.54
C LEU A 307 -21.54 8.63 18.54
N THR A 308 -21.54 8.13 17.31
CA THR A 308 -22.44 8.59 16.24
C THR A 308 -23.91 8.20 16.43
N THR A 309 -24.24 7.22 17.28
CA THR A 309 -25.64 6.90 17.61
C THR A 309 -26.24 7.82 18.66
N GLN A 310 -25.44 8.65 19.32
CA GLN A 310 -25.95 9.63 20.30
C GLN A 310 -26.48 10.85 19.56
N ALA A 311 -27.77 11.16 19.73
CA ALA A 311 -28.43 12.25 19.02
C ALA A 311 -27.76 13.63 19.23
N ASN A 312 -27.16 13.84 20.40
CA ASN A 312 -26.48 15.07 20.79
C ASN A 312 -24.98 15.09 20.46
N TYR A 313 -24.41 14.03 19.90
CA TYR A 313 -22.96 13.96 19.63
C TYR A 313 -22.41 15.09 18.73
N PRO A 314 -23.06 15.49 17.61
CA PRO A 314 -22.57 16.63 16.84
C PRO A 314 -22.44 17.90 17.71
N ILE A 315 -23.42 18.15 18.59
CA ILE A 315 -23.42 19.29 19.52
C ILE A 315 -22.27 19.15 20.53
N MET A 316 -22.07 17.96 21.10
CA MET A 316 -20.97 17.70 22.03
C MET A 316 -19.60 17.99 21.42
N LEU A 317 -19.38 17.68 20.15
CA LEU A 317 -18.12 18.01 19.47
C LEU A 317 -17.97 19.51 19.26
N VAL A 318 -19.02 20.19 18.81
CA VAL A 318 -18.98 21.64 18.61
C VAL A 318 -18.68 22.36 19.93
N GLU A 319 -19.39 22.02 21.01
CA GLU A 319 -19.12 22.57 22.35
C GLU A 319 -17.69 22.27 22.80
N LYS A 320 -17.17 21.06 22.54
CA LYS A 320 -15.80 20.71 22.89
C LYS A 320 -14.81 21.59 22.10
N ILE A 321 -15.01 21.77 20.80
CA ILE A 321 -14.16 22.61 19.94
C ILE A 321 -14.13 24.05 20.48
N GLU A 322 -15.30 24.64 20.75
CA GLU A 322 -15.42 26.01 21.27
C GLU A 322 -14.70 26.20 22.60
N ARG A 323 -14.73 25.20 23.48
CA ARG A 323 -14.01 25.23 24.77
C ARG A 323 -12.49 25.12 24.60
N VAL A 324 -12.01 24.35 23.63
CA VAL A 324 -10.58 24.02 23.50
C VAL A 324 -9.81 24.92 22.52
N THR A 325 -10.48 25.56 21.55
CA THR A 325 -9.81 26.25 20.42
C THR A 325 -8.80 27.32 20.83
N ASN A 326 -8.99 27.97 21.99
CA ASN A 326 -8.12 29.03 22.50
C ASN A 326 -7.29 28.59 23.73
N GLN A 327 -7.25 27.29 24.02
CA GLN A 327 -6.42 26.77 25.10
C GLN A 327 -4.95 26.75 24.69
N GLN A 328 -4.06 27.07 25.63
CA GLN A 328 -2.63 27.26 25.33
C GLN A 328 -1.98 26.00 24.72
N ASP A 329 -2.34 24.81 25.20
CA ASP A 329 -1.80 23.56 24.69
C ASP A 329 -2.25 23.27 23.24
N VAL A 330 -3.49 23.64 22.89
CA VAL A 330 -4.00 23.55 21.52
C VAL A 330 -3.27 24.53 20.62
N ILE A 331 -3.07 25.78 21.06
CA ILE A 331 -2.33 26.78 20.29
C ILE A 331 -0.90 26.28 20.03
N ASN A 332 -0.20 25.80 21.06
CA ASN A 332 1.15 25.27 20.95
C ASN A 332 1.21 24.06 20.00
N TYR A 333 0.26 23.12 20.11
CA TYR A 333 0.14 21.99 19.19
C TYR A 333 -0.04 22.46 17.74
N LEU A 334 -0.98 23.39 17.50
CA LEU A 334 -1.29 23.91 16.17
C LEU A 334 -0.08 24.64 15.55
N GLU A 335 0.71 25.36 16.35
CA GLU A 335 1.95 25.99 15.92
C GLU A 335 3.00 24.94 15.51
N MET A 336 3.28 23.97 16.38
CA MET A 336 4.24 22.90 16.10
C MET A 336 3.93 22.12 14.82
N VAL A 337 2.65 21.77 14.59
CA VAL A 337 2.27 21.04 13.37
C VAL A 337 2.32 21.93 12.13
N THR A 338 2.05 23.24 12.25
CA THR A 338 2.15 24.18 11.12
C THR A 338 3.58 24.34 10.64
N ASN A 339 4.51 24.45 11.58
CA ASN A 339 5.92 24.67 11.28
C ASN A 339 6.64 23.39 10.82
N GLY A 340 5.97 22.23 10.86
CA GLY A 340 6.59 20.96 10.48
C GLY A 340 7.50 20.35 11.56
N GLU A 341 7.48 20.90 12.78
CA GLU A 341 8.45 20.61 13.86
C GLU A 341 7.89 19.69 14.96
N PHE A 342 6.66 19.20 14.78
CA PHE A 342 5.98 18.41 15.82
C PHE A 342 6.79 17.21 16.32
N TYR A 343 7.44 16.44 15.44
CA TYR A 343 8.20 15.26 15.87
C TYR A 343 9.44 15.67 16.66
N GLU A 344 10.14 16.70 16.22
CA GLU A 344 11.32 17.25 16.88
C GLU A 344 10.96 17.78 18.27
N LYS A 345 9.90 18.61 18.38
CA LYS A 345 9.43 19.16 19.64
C LYS A 345 8.88 18.11 20.59
N PHE A 346 8.14 17.13 20.08
CA PHE A 346 7.68 16.03 20.92
C PHE A 346 8.83 15.13 21.37
N GLY A 347 9.85 14.94 20.54
CA GLY A 347 11.11 14.28 20.91
C GLY A 347 11.80 15.00 22.07
N GLU A 348 11.91 16.34 22.01
CA GLU A 348 12.51 17.15 23.09
C GLU A 348 11.78 16.94 24.41
N ILE A 349 10.45 16.89 24.37
CA ILE A 349 9.59 16.59 25.53
C ILE A 349 9.86 15.18 26.08
N LEU A 350 9.99 14.17 25.21
CA LEU A 350 10.26 12.79 25.64
C LEU A 350 11.62 12.66 26.32
N VAL A 351 12.65 13.33 25.80
CA VAL A 351 14.00 13.39 26.41
C VAL A 351 13.93 14.06 27.79
N GLN A 352 13.24 15.19 27.91
CA GLN A 352 13.08 15.90 29.18
C GLN A 352 12.34 15.08 30.24
N ASN A 353 11.55 14.09 29.84
CA ASN A 353 10.82 13.19 30.74
C ASN A 353 11.54 11.84 30.92
N GLU A 354 12.79 11.71 30.51
CA GLU A 354 13.60 10.48 30.63
C GLU A 354 12.95 9.25 29.95
N LEU A 355 12.15 9.48 28.90
CA LEU A 355 11.50 8.42 28.12
C LEU A 355 12.24 8.09 26.83
N PHE A 356 13.27 8.86 26.50
CA PHE A 356 14.00 8.73 25.25
C PHE A 356 15.42 9.26 25.39
N ASP A 357 16.41 8.42 25.09
CA ASP A 357 17.83 8.79 25.09
C ASP A 357 18.34 8.83 23.64
N GLY A 358 18.21 9.98 22.98
CA GLY A 358 18.74 10.14 21.62
C GLY A 358 18.84 11.59 21.18
N ASP A 359 19.83 11.88 20.36
CA ASP A 359 19.97 13.18 19.69
C ASP A 359 18.87 13.34 18.63
N ILE A 360 17.95 14.27 18.86
CA ILE A 360 16.75 14.50 18.05
C ILE A 360 17.09 14.96 16.63
N GLN A 361 18.28 15.54 16.43
CA GLN A 361 18.76 15.92 15.10
C GLN A 361 19.23 14.73 14.27
N ASN A 362 19.39 13.55 14.88
CA ASN A 362 19.70 12.32 14.16
C ASN A 362 18.45 11.77 13.45
N THR A 363 18.59 11.42 12.16
CA THR A 363 17.48 10.90 11.35
C THR A 363 16.92 9.59 11.90
N SER A 364 17.76 8.69 12.45
CA SER A 364 17.28 7.43 13.04
C SER A 364 16.42 7.66 14.29
N VAL A 365 16.77 8.68 15.08
CA VAL A 365 16.00 9.10 16.27
C VAL A 365 14.65 9.68 15.85
N ARG A 366 14.62 10.51 14.81
CA ARG A 366 13.37 11.08 14.28
C ARG A 366 12.37 10.00 13.86
N ASP A 367 12.84 8.94 13.22
CA ASP A 367 11.98 7.81 12.83
C ASP A 367 11.42 7.09 14.06
N THR A 368 12.23 6.88 15.12
CA THR A 368 11.74 6.32 16.39
C THR A 368 10.71 7.23 17.08
N VAL A 369 10.95 8.55 17.14
CA VAL A 369 9.98 9.50 17.73
C VAL A 369 8.66 9.53 16.95
N LYS A 370 8.73 9.37 15.62
CA LYS A 370 7.54 9.23 14.79
C LYS A 370 6.75 7.96 15.11
N GLU A 371 7.42 6.83 15.33
CA GLU A 371 6.75 5.59 15.78
C GLU A 371 6.09 5.78 17.15
N ILE A 372 6.79 6.39 18.12
CA ILE A 372 6.26 6.72 19.44
C ILE A 372 5.05 7.65 19.33
N THR A 373 5.11 8.64 18.44
CA THR A 373 3.98 9.56 18.17
C THR A 373 2.75 8.79 17.69
N PHE A 374 2.91 7.90 16.70
CA PHE A 374 1.79 7.11 16.21
C PHE A 374 1.24 6.15 17.25
N ALA A 375 2.11 5.49 18.01
CA ALA A 375 1.69 4.67 19.15
C ALA A 375 0.88 5.53 20.15
N THR A 376 1.34 6.73 20.46
CA THR A 376 0.68 7.67 21.39
C THR A 376 -0.71 8.09 20.90
N LEU A 377 -0.82 8.50 19.64
CA LEU A 377 -2.06 9.03 19.08
C LEU A 377 -3.10 7.93 18.82
N TYR A 378 -2.67 6.77 18.33
CA TYR A 378 -3.57 5.72 17.83
C TYR A 378 -3.83 4.59 18.82
N SER A 379 -3.10 4.51 19.93
CA SER A 379 -3.37 3.51 20.96
C SER A 379 -4.78 3.65 21.56
N PRO A 380 -5.36 2.55 22.07
CA PRO A 380 -6.61 2.59 22.82
C PRO A 380 -6.54 3.54 24.01
N ASN A 381 -7.68 4.08 24.43
CA ASN A 381 -7.75 4.97 25.61
C ASN A 381 -7.23 4.29 26.90
N THR A 382 -7.26 2.96 26.97
CA THR A 382 -6.70 2.19 28.10
C THR A 382 -5.17 2.25 28.17
N ALA A 383 -4.48 2.65 27.09
CA ALA A 383 -3.03 2.79 27.06
C ALA A 383 -2.48 3.79 28.09
N MET A 384 -3.30 4.75 28.53
CA MET A 384 -2.94 5.68 29.60
C MET A 384 -2.43 4.98 30.87
N ALA A 385 -2.98 3.80 31.18
CA ALA A 385 -2.63 3.05 32.39
C ALA A 385 -1.21 2.43 32.34
N TYR A 386 -0.68 2.12 31.16
CA TYR A 386 0.57 1.35 31.04
C TYR A 386 1.62 1.98 30.11
N ASN A 387 1.27 2.95 29.29
CA ASN A 387 2.18 3.63 28.36
C ASN A 387 2.54 5.03 28.88
N SER A 388 3.82 5.26 29.13
CA SER A 388 4.39 6.51 29.67
C SER A 388 4.29 7.68 28.70
N GLU A 389 4.49 7.41 27.42
CA GLU A 389 4.52 8.37 26.33
C GLU A 389 3.11 8.96 26.11
N VAL A 390 2.07 8.12 26.25
CA VAL A 390 0.67 8.55 26.28
C VAL A 390 0.38 9.44 27.48
N ARG A 391 0.94 9.13 28.66
CA ARG A 391 0.78 9.98 29.86
C ARG A 391 1.42 11.34 29.66
N VAL A 392 2.68 11.37 29.19
CA VAL A 392 3.40 12.61 28.90
C VAL A 392 2.65 13.44 27.87
N PHE A 393 2.20 12.84 26.77
CA PHE A 393 1.39 13.55 25.77
C PHE A 393 0.10 14.12 26.35
N SER A 394 -0.60 13.37 27.21
CA SER A 394 -1.82 13.87 27.86
C SER A 394 -1.58 14.98 28.88
N ASN A 395 -0.40 15.03 29.48
CA ASN A 395 -0.01 16.08 30.42
C ASN A 395 0.39 17.36 29.67
N VAL A 396 1.09 17.22 28.55
CA VAL A 396 1.57 18.37 27.75
C VAL A 396 0.47 18.93 26.85
N PHE A 397 -0.36 18.07 26.25
CA PHE A 397 -1.46 18.45 25.37
C PHE A 397 -2.82 17.92 25.86
N PRO A 398 -3.28 18.33 27.06
CA PRO A 398 -4.48 17.79 27.68
C PRO A 398 -5.75 17.97 26.85
N ASN A 399 -5.94 19.13 26.21
CA ASN A 399 -7.13 19.40 25.41
C ASN A 399 -7.09 18.69 24.06
N VAL A 400 -5.90 18.58 23.45
CA VAL A 400 -5.67 17.78 22.25
C VAL A 400 -5.97 16.30 22.53
N TYR A 401 -5.40 15.77 23.63
CA TYR A 401 -5.61 14.39 24.04
C TYR A 401 -7.08 14.09 24.34
N GLU A 402 -7.77 14.99 25.04
CA GLU A 402 -9.20 14.82 25.34
C GLU A 402 -10.07 14.80 24.08
N MET A 403 -9.75 15.60 23.05
CA MET A 403 -10.43 15.51 21.75
C MET A 403 -10.20 14.15 21.08
N ILE A 404 -8.95 13.69 21.06
CA ILE A 404 -8.58 12.37 20.50
C ILE A 404 -9.28 11.24 21.26
N LYS A 405 -9.30 11.31 22.59
CA LYS A 405 -9.95 10.34 23.49
C LYS A 405 -11.46 10.27 23.26
N LEU A 406 -12.10 11.42 23.04
CA LEU A 406 -13.53 11.52 22.71
C LEU A 406 -13.85 10.80 21.40
N ILE A 407 -13.05 11.03 20.34
CA ILE A 407 -13.23 10.37 19.04
C ILE A 407 -13.06 8.84 19.17
N LYS A 408 -12.11 8.41 20.00
CA LYS A 408 -11.79 6.98 20.27
C LYS A 408 -12.69 6.33 21.33
N LEU A 409 -13.76 6.99 21.78
CA LEU A 409 -14.56 6.54 22.92
C LEU A 409 -15.08 5.10 22.76
N GLY A 410 -14.87 4.27 23.79
CA GLY A 410 -15.36 2.90 23.86
C GLY A 410 -14.35 1.83 23.43
N HIS A 411 -14.56 0.61 23.92
CA HIS A 411 -13.69 -0.52 23.62
C HIS A 411 -13.72 -0.86 22.12
N GLY A 412 -12.54 -1.05 21.52
CA GLY A 412 -12.40 -1.39 20.09
C GLY A 412 -12.47 -0.22 19.11
N ASN A 413 -12.79 1.00 19.56
CA ASN A 413 -12.98 2.18 18.69
C ASN A 413 -11.71 3.03 18.49
N HIS A 414 -10.54 2.58 18.96
CA HIS A 414 -9.29 3.34 18.86
C HIS A 414 -8.89 3.70 17.42
N ARG A 415 -9.27 2.86 16.45
CA ARG A 415 -9.05 3.10 15.02
C ARG A 415 -9.87 4.26 14.44
N ALA A 416 -10.90 4.73 15.15
CA ALA A 416 -11.77 5.79 14.63
C ALA A 416 -10.98 7.07 14.32
N TYR A 417 -10.00 7.43 15.17
CA TYR A 417 -9.17 8.62 14.97
C TYR A 417 -8.21 8.48 13.79
N SER A 418 -7.53 7.34 13.62
CA SER A 418 -6.65 7.13 12.48
C SER A 418 -7.42 7.09 11.16
N ILE A 419 -8.56 6.37 11.11
CA ILE A 419 -9.40 6.29 9.91
C ILE A 419 -9.97 7.67 9.54
N LEU A 420 -10.38 8.47 10.53
CA LEU A 420 -10.82 9.85 10.31
C LEU A 420 -9.78 10.68 9.56
N LEU A 421 -8.54 10.68 10.06
CA LEU A 421 -7.45 11.45 9.46
C LEU A 421 -7.08 10.91 8.07
N GLN A 422 -7.06 9.59 7.88
CA GLN A 422 -6.83 8.97 6.57
C GLN A 422 -7.89 9.36 5.54
N ARG A 423 -9.17 9.41 5.93
CA ARG A 423 -10.26 9.84 5.05
C ARG A 423 -10.17 11.31 4.68
N LEU A 424 -9.76 12.15 5.63
CA LEU A 424 -9.50 13.57 5.35
C LEU A 424 -8.30 13.73 4.40
N GLU A 425 -7.21 12.99 4.64
CA GLU A 425 -6.02 12.94 3.78
C GLU A 425 -6.42 12.59 2.33
N ALA A 426 -7.13 11.49 2.15
CA ALA A 426 -7.60 11.03 0.84
C ALA A 426 -8.46 12.08 0.11
N GLU A 427 -9.43 12.69 0.81
CA GLU A 427 -10.29 13.74 0.22
C GLU A 427 -9.45 14.95 -0.21
N LEU A 428 -8.51 15.40 0.63
CA LEU A 428 -7.70 16.57 0.32
C LEU A 428 -6.75 16.31 -0.85
N ILE A 429 -6.05 15.17 -0.85
CA ILE A 429 -5.09 14.81 -1.88
C ILE A 429 -5.79 14.45 -3.19
N LEU A 430 -6.67 13.44 -3.18
CA LEU A 430 -7.24 12.86 -4.39
C LEU A 430 -8.37 13.72 -4.95
N ASP A 431 -9.38 14.00 -4.12
CA ASP A 431 -10.65 14.59 -4.56
C ASP A 431 -10.54 16.12 -4.77
N LYS A 432 -9.63 16.79 -4.04
CA LYS A 432 -9.45 18.24 -4.13
C LYS A 432 -8.17 18.66 -4.86
N ILE A 433 -6.99 18.17 -4.48
CA ILE A 433 -5.72 18.64 -5.07
C ILE A 433 -5.53 18.03 -6.45
N CYS A 434 -5.43 16.69 -6.55
CA CYS A 434 -5.19 15.99 -7.82
C CYS A 434 -6.26 16.31 -8.87
N LYS A 435 -7.54 16.35 -8.47
CA LYS A 435 -8.65 16.71 -9.36
C LYS A 435 -8.52 18.12 -9.94
N ARG A 436 -8.14 19.10 -9.12
CA ARG A 436 -7.93 20.49 -9.58
C ARG A 436 -6.72 20.62 -10.50
N ILE A 437 -5.61 19.94 -10.18
CA ILE A 437 -4.43 19.94 -11.04
C ILE A 437 -4.78 19.27 -12.37
N SER A 438 -5.43 18.11 -12.38
CA SER A 438 -5.79 17.41 -13.62
C SER A 438 -6.75 18.20 -14.51
N HIS A 439 -7.59 19.07 -13.93
CA HIS A 439 -8.47 19.95 -14.69
C HIS A 439 -7.72 21.17 -15.26
N ALA A 440 -6.91 21.84 -14.43
CA ALA A 440 -6.18 23.04 -14.83
C ALA A 440 -4.97 22.74 -15.73
N TYR A 441 -4.34 21.58 -15.56
CA TYR A 441 -3.14 21.15 -16.25
C TYR A 441 -3.22 19.66 -16.63
N PRO A 442 -4.02 19.30 -17.66
CA PRO A 442 -4.26 17.90 -18.04
C PRO A 442 -3.01 17.11 -18.46
N GLN A 443 -1.91 17.81 -18.79
CA GLN A 443 -0.62 17.29 -19.23
C GLN A 443 0.35 16.92 -18.09
N ILE A 444 0.06 17.31 -16.84
CA ILE A 444 0.94 17.02 -15.70
C ILE A 444 0.74 15.57 -15.25
N PRO A 445 1.77 14.70 -15.32
CA PRO A 445 1.68 13.36 -14.76
C PRO A 445 1.54 13.45 -13.25
N ILE A 446 0.52 12.77 -12.70
CA ILE A 446 0.21 12.76 -11.27
C ILE A 446 0.06 11.32 -10.83
N PHE A 447 0.90 10.94 -9.88
CA PHE A 447 0.74 9.73 -9.08
C PHE A 447 0.62 10.13 -7.61
N THR A 448 0.17 9.20 -6.76
CA THR A 448 0.10 9.45 -5.33
C THR A 448 0.68 8.29 -4.53
N ILE A 449 1.29 8.64 -3.42
CA ILE A 449 1.66 7.73 -2.35
C ILE A 449 1.06 8.32 -1.07
N HIS A 450 -0.21 7.98 -0.82
CA HIS A 450 -0.99 8.50 0.31
C HIS A 450 -1.04 10.04 0.36
N ASP A 451 -0.37 10.65 1.33
CA ASP A 451 -0.25 12.09 1.54
C ASP A 451 0.72 12.79 0.60
N SER A 452 1.45 12.03 -0.21
CA SER A 452 2.38 12.53 -1.20
C SER A 452 1.83 12.53 -2.62
N ILE A 453 2.15 13.58 -3.37
CA ILE A 453 1.90 13.68 -4.81
C ILE A 453 3.23 13.56 -5.56
N VAL A 454 3.29 12.62 -6.49
CA VAL A 454 4.48 12.33 -7.28
C VAL A 454 4.28 12.85 -8.71
N THR A 455 5.26 13.58 -9.22
CA THR A 455 5.30 14.12 -10.58
C THR A 455 6.73 14.17 -11.10
N ILE A 456 6.97 14.80 -12.26
CA ILE A 456 8.32 15.04 -12.78
C ILE A 456 8.82 16.43 -12.35
N GLU A 457 10.14 16.61 -12.28
CA GLU A 457 10.82 17.82 -11.79
C GLU A 457 10.18 19.13 -12.27
N LYS A 458 9.94 19.24 -13.59
CA LYS A 458 9.35 20.40 -14.26
C LYS A 458 8.05 20.91 -13.60
N TYR A 459 7.25 20.01 -13.03
CA TYR A 459 5.93 20.34 -12.50
C TYR A 459 5.87 20.42 -10.98
N VAL A 460 6.97 20.14 -10.27
CA VAL A 460 7.03 20.20 -8.81
C VAL A 460 6.53 21.53 -8.25
N PRO A 461 6.98 22.72 -8.76
CA PRO A 461 6.51 24.00 -8.22
C PRO A 461 5.00 24.23 -8.37
N ILE A 462 4.40 23.71 -9.47
CA ILE A 462 2.96 23.82 -9.71
C ILE A 462 2.20 22.98 -8.68
N VAL A 463 2.62 21.71 -8.50
CA VAL A 463 1.97 20.79 -7.56
C VAL A 463 2.09 21.30 -6.12
N GLU A 464 3.28 21.77 -5.70
CA GLU A 464 3.49 22.36 -4.38
C GLU A 464 2.54 23.54 -4.12
N ASN A 465 2.37 24.43 -5.10
CA ASN A 465 1.47 25.58 -4.97
C ASN A 465 0.01 25.14 -4.77
N PHE A 466 -0.45 24.12 -5.51
CA PHE A 466 -1.79 23.56 -5.28
C PHE A 466 -1.91 22.93 -3.90
N MET A 467 -0.94 22.13 -3.47
CA MET A 467 -0.94 21.53 -2.13
C MET A 467 -1.02 22.61 -1.04
N LYS A 468 -0.13 23.61 -1.06
CA LYS A 468 -0.12 24.73 -0.10
C LYS A 468 -1.44 25.50 -0.09
N LYS A 469 -1.94 25.88 -1.27
CA LYS A 469 -3.18 26.65 -1.42
C LYS A 469 -4.40 25.88 -0.93
N ILE A 470 -4.58 24.64 -1.38
CA ILE A 470 -5.77 23.85 -1.04
C ILE A 470 -5.74 23.46 0.44
N MET A 471 -4.58 23.14 0.99
CA MET A 471 -4.46 22.89 2.43
C MET A 471 -4.79 24.16 3.22
N ARG A 472 -4.22 25.33 2.91
CA ARG A 472 -4.56 26.58 3.60
C ARG A 472 -6.06 26.87 3.62
N ILE A 473 -6.73 26.63 2.50
CA ILE A 473 -8.18 26.80 2.37
C ILE A 473 -8.92 25.81 3.29
N ASN A 474 -8.53 24.53 3.33
CA ASN A 474 -9.32 23.49 4.00
C ASN A 474 -8.94 23.25 5.46
N VAL A 475 -7.66 23.36 5.82
CA VAL A 475 -7.10 23.06 7.16
C VAL A 475 -6.51 24.30 7.85
N GLY A 476 -6.65 25.48 7.24
CA GLY A 476 -6.32 26.77 7.85
C GLY A 476 -4.85 27.18 7.83
N ALA A 477 -3.95 26.31 7.37
CA ALA A 477 -2.54 26.59 7.22
C ALA A 477 -1.97 25.92 5.96
N SER A 478 -0.85 26.45 5.44
CA SER A 478 -0.07 25.75 4.43
C SER A 478 0.87 24.78 5.14
N PRO A 479 0.97 23.50 4.72
CA PRO A 479 1.94 22.58 5.28
C PRO A 479 3.35 22.95 4.85
N VAL A 480 4.32 22.51 5.64
CA VAL A 480 5.70 22.34 5.15
C VAL A 480 5.74 21.11 4.24
N LEU A 481 6.29 21.29 3.05
CA LEU A 481 6.45 20.22 2.07
C LEU A 481 7.91 19.81 1.97
N LYS A 482 8.15 18.51 1.85
CA LYS A 482 9.46 17.92 1.58
C LYS A 482 9.45 17.31 0.19
N ILE A 483 10.46 17.63 -0.61
CA ILE A 483 10.65 17.02 -1.93
C ILE A 483 11.62 15.85 -1.78
N GLU A 484 11.18 14.66 -2.15
CA GLU A 484 12.01 13.46 -2.25
C GLU A 484 12.23 13.11 -3.72
N ILE A 485 13.49 13.15 -4.15
CA ILE A 485 13.90 12.76 -5.51
C ILE A 485 14.09 11.25 -5.54
N TRP A 486 13.54 10.59 -6.55
CA TRP A 486 13.75 9.15 -6.75
C TRP A 486 15.10 8.93 -7.45
N GLU A 487 16.17 8.89 -6.66
CA GLU A 487 17.57 8.73 -7.13
C GLU A 487 18.44 7.78 -6.32
#